data_AF-A0A8T3TDU7-F1
#
_entry.id   AF-A0A8T3TDU7-F1
#
_cell.length_a   1.000
_cell.length_b   1.000
_cell.length_c   1.000
_cell.angle_alpha   90.00
_cell.angle_beta   90.00
_cell.angle_gamma   90.00
#
_symmetry.space_group_name_H-M   'P 1'
#
loop_
_entity.id
_entity.type
_entity.pdbx_description
1 polymer ?
#
loop_
_entity_poly.entity_id
_entity_poly.type
_entity_poly.pdbx_seq_one_letter_code
_entity_poly.pdbx_strand_id
1 'polypeptide(L)'
;MQLEQAAGRQPVDRRYEAAFPADLESSPRIIEVKAIGGSGRGWFLPVENAQMEEARRNPNFFIYVVENTRQGDPTQFTLRILGGERLQGLLAKAKQRSYYEVAWPVASYDATPGLDALSEPTDRQYNA
;
A
#
# COMPACT_ATOMS: atom_id res chain seq x y z
N MET A 1 -9.42 -10.67 7.99
CA MET A 1 -9.56 -12.03 8.58
C MET A 1 -10.97 -12.59 8.48
N GLN A 2 -11.99 -11.95 9.07
CA GLN A 2 -13.38 -12.47 9.13
C GLN A 2 -13.96 -12.89 7.78
N LEU A 3 -13.71 -12.13 6.70
CA LEU A 3 -14.16 -12.48 5.34
C LEU A 3 -13.69 -13.88 4.90
N GLU A 4 -12.43 -14.19 5.19
CA GLU A 4 -11.82 -15.47 4.79
C GLU A 4 -12.36 -16.62 5.67
N GLN A 5 -12.53 -16.36 6.97
CA GLN A 5 -13.16 -17.30 7.91
C GLN A 5 -14.60 -17.62 7.53
N ALA A 6 -15.40 -16.60 7.17
CA ALA A 6 -16.78 -16.77 6.71
C ALA A 6 -16.86 -17.61 5.42
N ALA A 7 -15.80 -17.61 4.62
CA ALA A 7 -15.67 -18.46 3.44
C ALA A 7 -15.04 -19.83 3.73
N GLY A 8 -14.96 -20.23 5.00
CA GLY A 8 -14.47 -21.54 5.44
C GLY A 8 -12.95 -21.69 5.47
N ARG A 9 -12.19 -20.59 5.34
CA ARG A 9 -10.71 -20.62 5.39
C ARG A 9 -10.17 -20.31 6.78
N GLN A 10 -8.92 -20.65 7.00
CA GLN A 10 -8.20 -20.40 8.25
C GLN A 10 -7.05 -19.42 7.96
N PRO A 11 -7.31 -18.10 7.89
CA PRO A 11 -6.29 -17.14 7.55
C PRO A 11 -5.27 -16.97 8.69
N VAL A 12 -3.98 -16.88 8.34
CA VAL A 12 -2.85 -16.62 9.22
C VAL A 12 -2.23 -15.27 8.83
N ASP A 13 -1.97 -14.43 9.83
CA ASP A 13 -1.28 -13.14 9.64
C ASP A 13 0.23 -13.35 9.51
N ARG A 14 0.81 -12.82 8.44
CA ARG A 14 2.20 -13.02 8.02
C ARG A 14 2.97 -11.70 7.82
N ARG A 15 2.37 -10.54 8.17
CA ARG A 15 2.91 -9.18 7.89
C ARG A 15 4.35 -8.90 8.36
N TYR A 16 4.85 -9.67 9.32
CA TYR A 16 6.19 -9.49 9.91
C TYR A 16 7.16 -10.62 9.57
N GLU A 17 6.77 -11.52 8.67
CA GLU A 17 7.59 -12.62 8.19
C GLU A 17 8.25 -12.24 6.87
N ALA A 18 9.51 -11.79 6.92
CA ALA A 18 10.23 -11.30 5.74
C ALA A 18 10.33 -12.31 4.57
N ALA A 19 10.22 -13.62 4.87
CA ALA A 19 10.25 -14.67 3.85
C ALA A 19 8.89 -14.91 3.17
N PHE A 20 7.80 -14.36 3.71
CA PHE A 20 6.46 -14.53 3.16
C PHE A 20 6.11 -13.35 2.25
N PRO A 21 5.63 -13.58 1.01
CA PRO A 21 5.57 -12.55 -0.03
C PRO A 21 4.34 -11.62 0.08
N ALA A 22 3.57 -11.68 1.18
CA ALA A 22 2.31 -10.94 1.34
C ALA A 22 1.93 -10.75 2.82
N ASP A 23 0.74 -10.23 3.08
CA ASP A 23 0.26 -10.03 4.46
C ASP A 23 -0.41 -11.25 5.09
N LEU A 24 -1.13 -12.06 4.31
CA LEU A 24 -1.94 -13.17 4.83
C LEU A 24 -1.75 -14.46 4.03
N GLU A 25 -1.69 -15.57 4.75
CA GLU A 25 -1.85 -16.91 4.21
C GLU A 25 -3.27 -17.39 4.51
N SER A 26 -4.06 -17.72 3.49
CA SER A 26 -5.46 -18.15 3.63
C SER A 26 -5.76 -19.24 2.61
N SER A 27 -5.22 -20.44 2.85
CA SER A 27 -5.21 -21.53 1.85
C SER A 27 -6.57 -21.71 1.14
N PRO A 28 -6.59 -21.74 -0.21
CA PRO A 28 -5.42 -21.79 -1.11
C PRO A 28 -4.79 -20.43 -1.43
N ARG A 29 -5.32 -19.33 -0.88
CA ARG A 29 -4.93 -17.96 -1.23
C ARG A 29 -3.69 -17.49 -0.48
N ILE A 30 -2.86 -16.73 -1.18
CA ILE A 30 -1.89 -15.80 -0.60
C ILE A 30 -2.44 -14.40 -0.85
N ILE A 31 -2.53 -13.56 0.17
CA ILE A 31 -3.25 -12.29 0.09
C ILE A 31 -2.37 -11.15 0.57
N GLU A 32 -2.16 -10.19 -0.32
CA GLU A 32 -1.59 -8.87 0.01
C GLU A 32 -2.73 -7.87 0.26
N VAL A 33 -2.62 -7.05 1.31
CA VAL A 33 -3.61 -6.02 1.64
C VAL A 33 -3.02 -4.64 1.38
N LYS A 34 -3.66 -3.86 0.49
CA LYS A 34 -3.29 -2.47 0.24
C LYS A 34 -4.36 -1.53 0.78
N ALA A 35 -3.96 -0.58 1.60
CA ALA A 35 -4.86 0.45 2.13
C ALA A 35 -4.72 1.76 1.34
N ILE A 36 -5.85 2.33 0.90
CA ILE A 36 -5.91 3.59 0.17
C ILE A 36 -6.81 4.56 0.95
N GLY A 37 -6.26 5.74 1.26
CA GLY A 37 -6.96 6.75 2.07
C GLY A 37 -8.28 7.24 1.47
N GLY A 38 -8.35 7.35 0.14
CA GLY A 38 -9.55 7.73 -0.63
C GLY A 38 -9.94 6.62 -1.61
N SER A 39 -10.13 6.97 -2.89
CA SER A 39 -10.34 5.99 -3.96
C SER A 39 -9.03 5.74 -4.73
N GLY A 40 -8.78 4.47 -5.09
CA GLY A 40 -7.71 4.07 -6.00
C GLY A 40 -8.04 4.30 -7.48
N ARG A 41 -9.20 4.89 -7.82
CA ARG A 41 -9.63 5.11 -9.19
C ARG A 41 -8.62 5.98 -9.95
N GLY A 42 -8.11 5.46 -11.07
CA GLY A 42 -7.17 6.17 -11.94
C GLY A 42 -5.73 6.23 -11.42
N TRP A 43 -5.46 5.66 -10.24
CA TRP A 43 -4.12 5.59 -9.69
C TRP A 43 -3.44 4.26 -10.04
N PHE A 44 -2.12 4.20 -9.89
CA PHE A 44 -1.38 2.95 -9.99
C PHE A 44 -1.40 2.23 -8.65
N LEU A 45 -1.48 0.90 -8.68
CA LEU A 45 -1.36 0.06 -7.49
C LEU A 45 0.13 -0.27 -7.26
N PRO A 46 0.75 0.18 -6.16
CA PRO A 46 2.10 -0.23 -5.82
C PRO A 46 2.12 -1.73 -5.51
N VAL A 47 3.02 -2.47 -6.13
CA VAL A 47 3.25 -3.90 -5.88
C VAL A 47 4.76 -4.08 -5.76
N GLU A 48 5.21 -4.62 -4.64
CA GLU A 48 6.65 -4.83 -4.38
C GLU A 48 7.21 -5.98 -5.22
N ASN A 49 8.53 -6.05 -5.35
CA ASN A 49 9.17 -7.05 -6.21
C ASN A 49 8.81 -8.49 -5.79
N ALA A 50 8.87 -8.81 -4.48
CA ALA A 50 8.52 -10.15 -3.98
C ALA A 50 7.04 -10.49 -4.24
N GLN A 51 6.14 -9.51 -4.07
CA GLN A 51 4.72 -9.65 -4.38
C GLN A 51 4.50 -9.87 -5.89
N MET A 52 5.21 -9.14 -6.74
CA MET A 52 5.15 -9.25 -8.20
C MET A 52 5.63 -10.63 -8.67
N GLU A 53 6.74 -11.12 -8.12
CA GLU A 53 7.32 -12.43 -8.41
C GLU A 53 6.34 -13.54 -8.01
N GLU A 54 5.78 -13.47 -6.80
CA GLU A 54 4.77 -14.42 -6.34
C GLU A 54 3.52 -14.40 -7.22
N ALA A 55 2.97 -13.22 -7.47
CA ALA A 55 1.71 -13.08 -8.19
C ALA A 55 1.81 -13.56 -9.65
N ARG A 56 2.98 -13.47 -10.28
CA ARG A 56 3.19 -13.98 -11.65
C ARG A 56 3.20 -15.51 -11.73
N ARG A 57 3.72 -16.19 -10.70
CA ARG A 57 3.84 -17.67 -10.69
C ARG A 57 2.66 -18.37 -10.02
N ASN A 58 1.93 -17.66 -9.16
CA ASN A 58 0.88 -18.24 -8.32
C ASN A 58 -0.50 -17.66 -8.69
N PRO A 59 -1.38 -18.45 -9.34
CA PRO A 59 -2.73 -17.99 -9.69
C PRO A 59 -3.63 -17.76 -8.47
N ASN A 60 -3.25 -18.26 -7.29
CA ASN A 60 -3.96 -18.05 -6.03
C ASN A 60 -3.41 -16.85 -5.23
N PHE A 61 -2.58 -16.00 -5.84
CA PHE A 61 -2.22 -14.71 -5.25
C PHE A 61 -3.35 -13.70 -5.45
N PHE A 62 -3.73 -13.01 -4.38
CA PHE A 62 -4.78 -12.00 -4.38
C PHE A 62 -4.24 -10.69 -3.80
N ILE A 63 -4.76 -9.57 -4.31
CA ILE A 63 -4.60 -8.26 -3.69
C ILE A 63 -5.95 -7.75 -3.22
N TYR A 64 -6.06 -7.48 -1.94
CA TYR A 64 -7.23 -6.91 -1.29
C TYR A 64 -6.98 -5.43 -1.09
N VAL A 65 -7.68 -4.59 -1.86
CA VAL A 65 -7.57 -3.14 -1.76
C VAL A 65 -8.69 -2.63 -0.87
N VAL A 66 -8.33 -2.04 0.27
CA VAL A 66 -9.25 -1.38 1.20
C VAL A 66 -9.20 0.12 0.92
N GLU A 67 -10.30 0.66 0.39
CA GLU A 67 -10.46 2.07 0.05
C GLU A 67 -11.16 2.85 1.17
N ASN A 68 -11.05 4.17 1.13
CA ASN A 68 -11.68 5.13 2.04
C ASN A 68 -11.20 5.01 3.50
N THR A 69 -9.90 4.70 3.70
CA THR A 69 -9.34 4.51 5.06
C THR A 69 -9.05 5.79 5.82
N ARG A 70 -8.84 6.92 5.13
CA ARG A 70 -8.42 8.19 5.75
C ARG A 70 -9.48 8.78 6.69
N GLN A 71 -10.75 8.53 6.43
CA GLN A 71 -11.85 9.07 7.25
C GLN A 71 -12.01 8.36 8.61
N GLY A 72 -11.47 7.14 8.76
CA GLY A 72 -11.33 6.45 10.05
C GLY A 72 -12.48 5.54 10.50
N ASP A 73 -13.67 5.59 9.88
CA ASP A 73 -14.81 4.71 10.15
C ASP A 73 -14.76 3.42 9.30
N PRO A 74 -14.49 2.24 9.89
CA PRO A 74 -14.39 0.99 9.12
C PRO A 74 -15.66 0.58 8.40
N THR A 75 -16.84 1.06 8.83
CA THR A 75 -18.12 0.73 8.18
C THR A 75 -18.27 1.40 6.80
N GLN A 76 -17.47 2.43 6.54
CA GLN A 76 -17.42 3.15 5.27
C GLN A 76 -16.28 2.69 4.36
N PHE A 77 -15.51 1.69 4.77
CA PHE A 77 -14.46 1.13 3.94
C PHE A 77 -15.05 0.33 2.79
N THR A 78 -14.43 0.41 1.61
CA THR A 78 -14.81 -0.42 0.46
C THR A 78 -13.70 -1.41 0.17
N LEU A 79 -14.05 -2.69 0.04
CA LEU A 79 -13.10 -3.73 -0.34
C LEU A 79 -13.19 -4.02 -1.85
N ARG A 80 -12.05 -3.98 -2.53
CA ARG A 80 -11.88 -4.48 -3.91
C ARG A 80 -10.94 -5.69 -3.89
N ILE A 81 -11.37 -6.78 -4.52
CA ILE A 81 -10.59 -8.01 -4.61
C ILE A 81 -10.06 -8.18 -6.03
N LEU A 82 -8.73 -8.26 -6.16
CA LEU A 82 -8.02 -8.58 -7.39
C LEU A 82 -7.41 -9.97 -7.27
N GLY A 83 -7.68 -10.85 -8.22
CA GLY A 83 -7.09 -12.18 -8.31
C GLY A 83 -7.37 -12.78 -9.69
N GLY A 84 -6.84 -13.98 -9.92
CA GLY A 84 -7.01 -14.71 -11.18
C GLY A 84 -6.68 -13.87 -12.41
N GLU A 85 -7.42 -14.05 -13.49
CA GLU A 85 -7.18 -13.40 -14.78
C GLU A 85 -7.16 -11.87 -14.71
N ARG A 86 -8.00 -11.27 -13.84
CA ARG A 86 -8.05 -9.81 -13.68
C ARG A 86 -6.72 -9.29 -13.14
N LEU A 87 -6.15 -9.94 -12.13
CA LEU A 87 -4.85 -9.57 -11.61
C LEU A 87 -3.77 -9.83 -12.68
N GLN A 88 -3.75 -11.02 -13.28
CA GLN A 88 -2.74 -11.36 -14.31
C GLN A 88 -2.72 -10.37 -15.48
N GLY A 89 -3.89 -9.94 -15.96
CA GLY A 89 -4.00 -8.95 -17.03
C GLY A 89 -3.45 -7.57 -16.66
N LEU A 90 -3.49 -7.19 -15.38
CA LEU A 90 -2.85 -5.97 -14.88
C LEU A 90 -1.33 -6.16 -14.75
N LEU A 91 -0.88 -7.29 -14.19
CA LEU A 91 0.54 -7.59 -14.00
C LEU A 91 1.30 -7.67 -15.32
N ALA A 92 0.67 -8.18 -16.38
CA ALA A 92 1.25 -8.22 -17.73
C ALA A 92 1.54 -6.83 -18.30
N LYS A 93 0.87 -5.78 -17.80
CA LYS A 93 1.03 -4.38 -18.23
C LYS A 93 1.78 -3.53 -17.21
N ALA A 94 2.24 -4.13 -16.11
CA ALA A 94 2.93 -3.42 -15.04
C ALA A 94 4.23 -2.80 -15.57
N LYS A 95 4.50 -1.56 -15.14
CA LYS A 95 5.76 -0.86 -15.41
C LYS A 95 6.57 -0.83 -14.12
N GLN A 96 7.76 -1.41 -14.15
CA GLN A 96 8.67 -1.31 -13.02
C GLN A 96 9.09 0.15 -12.81
N ARG A 97 9.05 0.59 -11.56
CA ARG A 97 9.55 1.90 -11.12
C ARG A 97 10.48 1.67 -9.94
N SER A 98 11.55 2.45 -9.86
CA SER A 98 12.48 2.45 -8.72
C SER A 98 12.36 3.77 -7.97
N TYR A 99 12.35 3.70 -6.65
CA TYR A 99 12.34 4.85 -5.76
C TYR A 99 13.31 4.60 -4.60
N TYR A 100 13.76 5.68 -3.98
CA TYR A 100 14.50 5.62 -2.72
C TYR A 100 13.53 5.90 -1.59
N GLU A 101 13.58 5.07 -0.55
CA GLU A 101 12.95 5.39 0.71
C GLU A 101 13.87 6.31 1.51
N VAL A 102 13.33 7.44 1.98
CA VAL A 102 14.04 8.34 2.88
C VAL A 102 13.42 8.19 4.25
N ALA A 103 14.19 7.64 5.20
CA ALA A 103 13.76 7.57 6.58
C ALA A 103 13.51 9.01 7.09
N TRP A 104 12.32 9.24 7.63
CA TRP A 104 11.96 10.50 8.25
C TRP A 104 11.66 10.25 9.73
N PRO A 105 12.67 10.32 10.61
CA PRO A 105 12.49 10.08 12.03
C PRO A 105 11.45 11.02 12.63
N VAL A 106 10.69 10.55 13.61
CA VAL A 106 9.61 11.32 14.27
C VAL A 106 10.10 12.68 14.75
N ALA A 107 11.25 12.75 15.43
CA ALA A 107 11.81 14.01 15.90
C ALA A 107 12.10 15.00 14.76
N SER A 108 12.56 14.51 13.60
CA SER A 108 12.78 15.34 12.41
C SER A 108 11.47 15.73 11.74
N TYR A 109 10.45 14.86 11.76
CA TYR A 109 9.11 15.16 11.27
C TYR A 109 8.46 16.29 12.08
N ASP A 110 8.44 16.14 13.41
CA ASP A 110 7.81 17.11 14.31
C ASP A 110 8.50 18.49 14.28
N ALA A 111 9.82 18.50 14.03
CA ALA A 111 10.60 19.73 13.89
C ALA A 111 10.53 20.35 12.47
N THR A 112 9.90 19.68 11.50
CA THR A 112 9.81 20.21 10.13
C THR A 112 8.78 21.34 10.10
N PRO A 113 9.16 22.55 9.68
CA PRO A 113 8.26 23.69 9.68
C PRO A 113 7.17 23.54 8.61
N GLY A 114 6.05 24.24 8.83
CA GLY A 114 4.92 24.25 7.91
C GLY A 114 5.06 25.30 6.81
N LEU A 115 3.91 25.75 6.29
CA LEU A 115 3.84 26.79 5.25
C LEU A 115 4.44 28.13 5.69
N ASP A 116 4.51 28.37 7.01
CA ASP A 116 5.09 29.56 7.62
C ASP A 116 6.58 29.74 7.29
N ALA A 117 7.33 28.65 7.09
CA ALA A 117 8.74 28.72 6.68
C ALA A 117 8.97 29.13 5.21
N LEU A 118 7.92 29.25 4.39
CA LEU A 118 8.03 29.75 3.02
C LEU A 118 7.98 31.29 2.93
N SER A 119 7.74 31.98 4.04
CA SER A 119 7.76 33.44 4.10
C SER A 119 9.19 33.90 4.38
N GLU A 120 9.94 34.33 3.35
CA GLU A 120 11.27 34.89 3.60
C GLU A 120 11.19 36.16 4.48
N PRO A 121 12.14 36.37 5.41
CA PRO A 121 12.28 37.65 6.08
C PRO A 121 12.71 38.68 5.04
N THR A 122 11.91 39.74 4.89
CA THR A 122 12.05 40.77 3.86
C THR A 122 13.25 41.70 4.06
N ASP A 123 14.20 41.36 4.95
CA ASP A 123 15.33 42.23 5.32
C ASP A 123 16.66 41.47 5.26
N ARG A 124 17.20 41.32 4.04
CA ARG A 124 18.65 41.42 3.86
C ARG A 124 18.96 42.70 3.10
N GLN A 125 19.12 43.77 3.87
CA GLN A 125 19.90 44.93 3.42
C GLN A 125 21.31 44.44 3.06
N TYR A 126 21.58 44.33 1.75
CA TYR A 126 22.94 44.36 1.25
C TYR A 126 23.46 45.77 1.47
N ASN A 127 24.21 45.97 2.56
CA ASN A 127 25.05 47.16 2.68
C ASN A 127 26.23 47.01 1.72
N ALA A 128 26.35 48.02 0.85
CA ALA A 128 27.39 48.21 -0.15
C ALA A 128 28.80 48.35 0.46
#